data_AF-A0AAW2DPV7-F1
#
_entry.id   AF-A0AAW2DPV7-F1
#
_cell.length_a   1.000
_cell.length_b   1.000
_cell.length_c   1.000
_cell.angle_alpha   90.00
_cell.angle_beta   90.00
_cell.angle_gamma   90.00
#
_symmetry.space_group_name_H-M   'P 1'
#
loop_
_entity.id
_entity.type
_entity.pdbx_description
1 polymer ?
#
loop_
_entity_poly.entity_id
_entity_poly.type
_entity_poly.pdbx_seq_one_letter_code
_entity_poly.pdbx_strand_id
1 'polypeptide(L)'
;MNLEAVDAKDRYPKEYTTWREDPSNFSVNGIYPVRKLWGTAREAWREILLSPGESFLIVTHKSILRALICTALGLPPERFRAIDVNNGGMSVFNFNKRGEAMLQSLNMTAHMYGDHFYHY
;
A
#
# COMPACT_ATOMS: atom_id res chain seq x y z
N MET A 1 14.41 1.53 16.89
CA MET A 1 15.64 2.18 16.38
C MET A 1 15.35 2.56 14.92
N ASN A 2 15.05 3.83 14.66
CA ASN A 2 14.80 4.29 13.30
C ASN A 2 16.15 4.58 12.65
N LEU A 3 16.60 3.71 11.75
CA LEU A 3 17.74 3.99 10.88
C LEU A 3 17.29 4.97 9.81
N GLU A 4 18.04 6.07 9.63
CA GLU A 4 17.82 6.92 8.48
C GLU A 4 18.19 6.19 7.19
N ALA A 5 17.62 6.62 6.06
CA ALA A 5 17.86 5.97 4.78
C ALA A 5 19.34 5.99 4.37
N VAL A 6 20.09 7.01 4.78
CA VAL A 6 21.53 7.13 4.55
C VAL A 6 22.29 6.08 5.36
N ASP A 7 22.01 5.96 6.66
CA ASP A 7 22.64 4.96 7.53
C ASP A 7 22.36 3.53 7.06
N ALA A 8 21.16 3.27 6.55
CA ALA A 8 20.78 1.96 6.03
C ALA A 8 21.56 1.59 4.75
N LYS A 9 21.83 2.57 3.88
CA LYS A 9 22.60 2.37 2.65
C LYS A 9 24.05 2.00 2.95
N ASP A 10 24.64 2.65 3.95
CA ASP A 10 26.05 2.43 4.31
C ASP A 10 26.23 1.13 5.10
N ARG A 11 25.31 0.82 6.03
CA ARG A 11 25.40 -0.36 6.88
C ARG A 11 24.92 -1.66 6.21
N TYR A 12 23.95 -1.56 5.31
CA TYR A 12 23.30 -2.71 4.67
C TYR A 12 23.08 -2.45 3.17
N PRO A 13 24.15 -2.26 2.38
CA PRO A 13 24.04 -1.82 0.99
C PRO A 13 23.25 -2.79 0.10
N LYS A 14 23.41 -4.10 0.32
CA LYS A 14 22.70 -5.13 -0.45
C LYS A 14 21.21 -5.11 -0.13
N GLU A 15 20.87 -5.13 1.15
CA GLU A 15 19.50 -5.05 1.67
C GLU A 15 18.82 -3.76 1.22
N TYR A 16 19.54 -2.64 1.25
CA TYR A 16 19.05 -1.35 0.78
C TYR A 16 18.71 -1.40 -0.71
N THR A 17 19.60 -1.91 -1.55
CA THR A 17 19.36 -2.04 -3.00
C THR A 17 18.21 -2.99 -3.28
N THR A 18 18.19 -4.18 -2.69
CA THR A 18 17.07 -5.12 -2.84
C THR A 18 15.76 -4.50 -2.38
N TRP A 19 15.75 -3.83 -1.21
CA TRP A 19 14.56 -3.12 -0.75
C TRP A 19 14.11 -2.10 -1.79
N ARG A 20 14.99 -1.31 -2.39
CA ARG A 20 14.68 -0.24 -3.35
C ARG A 20 14.25 -0.71 -4.74
N GLU A 21 14.84 -1.78 -5.24
CA GLU A 21 14.68 -2.22 -6.63
C GLU A 21 13.80 -3.46 -6.75
N ASP A 22 13.91 -4.40 -5.81
CA ASP A 22 13.16 -5.65 -5.78
C ASP A 22 12.58 -5.94 -4.37
N PRO A 23 11.60 -5.14 -3.94
CA PRO A 23 11.05 -5.21 -2.59
C PRO A 23 10.33 -6.54 -2.32
N SER A 24 9.92 -7.26 -3.37
CA SER A 24 9.24 -8.55 -3.28
C SER A 24 10.17 -9.69 -2.84
N ASN A 25 11.46 -9.56 -3.17
CA ASN A 25 12.53 -10.49 -2.81
C ASN A 25 13.40 -9.99 -1.65
N PHE A 26 13.11 -8.80 -1.12
CA PHE A 26 13.70 -8.33 0.12
C PHE A 26 13.29 -9.25 1.29
N SER A 27 14.28 -9.79 2.00
CA SER A 27 14.05 -10.70 3.13
C SER A 27 14.85 -10.28 4.37
N VAL A 28 14.27 -10.42 5.54
CA VAL A 28 14.93 -10.25 6.84
C VAL A 28 14.75 -11.55 7.62
N ASN A 29 15.85 -12.22 7.96
CA ASN A 29 15.85 -13.51 8.67
C ASN A 29 14.93 -14.57 8.02
N GLY A 30 14.93 -14.64 6.69
CA GLY A 30 14.09 -15.58 5.91
C GLY A 30 12.63 -15.16 5.75
N ILE A 31 12.20 -14.04 6.36
CA ILE A 31 10.86 -13.48 6.20
C ILE A 31 10.86 -12.49 5.05
N TYR A 32 9.90 -12.61 4.13
CA TYR A 32 9.69 -11.70 3.01
C TYR A 32 8.55 -10.72 3.34
N PRO A 33 8.84 -9.49 3.82
CA PRO A 33 7.81 -8.63 4.41
C PRO A 33 6.73 -8.23 3.40
N VAL A 34 7.11 -7.93 2.15
CA VAL A 34 6.17 -7.53 1.10
C VAL A 34 5.25 -8.68 0.70
N ARG A 35 5.76 -9.91 0.60
CA ARG A 35 4.91 -11.08 0.33
C ARG A 35 3.93 -11.34 1.47
N LYS A 36 4.38 -11.22 2.72
CA LYS A 36 3.51 -11.32 3.90
C LYS A 36 2.42 -10.25 3.89
N LEU A 37 2.77 -9.03 3.47
CA LEU A 37 1.83 -7.91 3.36
C LEU A 37 0.70 -8.18 2.36
N TRP A 38 0.98 -8.89 1.25
CA TRP A 38 -0.05 -9.34 0.32
C TRP A 38 -1.01 -10.34 0.95
N GLY A 39 -0.51 -11.25 1.78
CA GLY A 39 -1.34 -12.16 2.58
C GLY A 39 -2.28 -11.38 3.49
N THR A 40 -1.73 -10.46 4.28
CA THR A 40 -2.52 -9.59 5.18
C THR A 40 -3.55 -8.75 4.43
N ALA A 41 -3.22 -8.19 3.27
CA ALA A 41 -4.16 -7.43 2.46
C ALA A 41 -5.33 -8.29 1.96
N ARG A 42 -5.09 -9.54 1.57
CA ARG A 42 -6.14 -10.48 1.15
C ARG A 42 -7.06 -10.87 2.32
N GLU A 43 -6.49 -11.10 3.49
CA GLU A 43 -7.27 -11.37 4.71
C GLU A 43 -8.15 -10.19 5.08
N ALA A 44 -7.60 -8.96 5.04
CA ALA A 44 -8.34 -7.74 5.29
C ALA A 44 -9.48 -7.54 4.27
N TRP A 45 -9.25 -7.76 2.98
CA TRP A 45 -10.32 -7.68 1.98
C TRP A 45 -11.43 -8.70 2.24
N ARG A 46 -11.09 -9.93 2.63
CA ARG A 46 -12.09 -10.94 2.98
C ARG A 46 -12.96 -10.46 4.15
N GLU A 47 -12.35 -9.87 5.18
CA GLU A 47 -13.08 -9.33 6.33
C GLU A 47 -13.97 -8.15 5.94
N ILE A 48 -13.45 -7.18 5.19
CA ILE A 48 -14.19 -6.00 4.72
C ILE A 48 -15.40 -6.41 3.87
N LEU A 49 -15.21 -7.29 2.88
CA LEU A 49 -16.27 -7.69 1.95
C LEU A 49 -17.35 -8.58 2.57
N LEU A 50 -17.04 -9.25 3.69
CA LEU A 50 -18.01 -10.08 4.43
C LEU A 50 -18.67 -9.32 5.58
N SER A 51 -18.17 -8.13 5.93
CA SER A 51 -18.73 -7.32 6.99
C SER A 51 -20.05 -6.66 6.54
N PRO A 52 -21.05 -6.53 7.43
CA PRO A 52 -22.27 -5.80 7.12
C PRO A 52 -21.98 -4.31 6.95
N GLY A 53 -22.55 -3.69 5.91
CA GLY A 53 -22.39 -2.26 5.62
C GLY A 53 -22.26 -2.00 4.13
N GLU A 54 -22.57 -0.76 3.72
CA GLU A 54 -22.49 -0.33 2.32
C GLU A 54 -21.19 0.43 2.00
N SER A 55 -20.53 1.01 3.00
CA SER A 55 -19.33 1.84 2.81
C SER A 55 -18.41 1.75 4.02
N PHE A 56 -17.13 1.56 3.75
CA PHE A 56 -16.09 1.36 4.75
C PHE A 56 -14.97 2.38 4.54
N LEU A 57 -14.50 2.99 5.64
CA LEU A 57 -13.31 3.84 5.63
C LEU A 57 -12.14 3.08 6.26
N ILE A 58 -11.07 2.89 5.50
CA ILE A 58 -9.86 2.20 5.95
C ILE A 58 -8.73 3.23 6.11
N VAL A 59 -8.28 3.43 7.35
CA VAL A 59 -7.17 4.34 7.69
C VAL A 59 -6.00 3.54 8.21
N THR A 60 -4.86 3.60 7.52
CA THR A 60 -3.67 2.83 7.87
C THR A 60 -2.41 3.40 7.18
N HIS A 61 -1.31 2.65 7.15
CA HIS A 61 0.00 3.09 6.67
C HIS A 61 0.24 2.79 5.18
N LYS A 62 1.15 3.55 4.56
CA LYS A 62 1.50 3.51 3.13
C LYS A 62 1.73 2.10 2.57
N SER A 63 2.50 1.26 3.26
CA SER A 63 2.85 -0.07 2.74
C SER A 63 1.63 -0.97 2.61
N ILE A 64 0.79 -1.06 3.66
CA ILE A 64 -0.41 -1.90 3.62
C ILE A 64 -1.48 -1.30 2.70
N LEU A 65 -1.60 0.03 2.60
CA LEU A 65 -2.45 0.67 1.58
C LEU A 65 -2.03 0.26 0.17
N ARG A 66 -0.73 0.28 -0.15
CA ARG A 66 -0.23 -0.21 -1.45
C ARG A 66 -0.62 -1.65 -1.70
N ALA A 67 -0.50 -2.53 -0.70
CA ALA A 67 -0.88 -3.93 -0.83
C ALA A 67 -2.41 -4.09 -1.02
N LEU A 68 -3.24 -3.36 -0.28
CA LEU A 68 -4.70 -3.36 -0.44
C LEU A 68 -5.10 -2.93 -1.85
N ILE A 69 -4.57 -1.81 -2.34
CA ILE A 69 -4.86 -1.29 -3.67
C ILE A 69 -4.37 -2.28 -4.74
N CYS A 70 -3.14 -2.77 -4.65
CA CYS A 70 -2.59 -3.70 -5.64
C CYS A 70 -3.38 -5.02 -5.67
N THR A 71 -3.71 -5.59 -4.51
CA THR A 71 -4.48 -6.84 -4.46
C THR A 71 -5.89 -6.69 -5.01
N ALA A 72 -6.55 -5.55 -4.76
CA ALA A 72 -7.85 -5.25 -5.36
C ALA A 72 -7.78 -5.18 -6.90
N LEU A 73 -6.68 -4.67 -7.44
CA LEU A 73 -6.41 -4.59 -8.89
C LEU A 73 -5.85 -5.90 -9.49
N GLY A 74 -5.70 -6.98 -8.70
CA GLY A 74 -5.10 -8.23 -9.15
C GLY A 74 -3.59 -8.15 -9.42
N LEU A 75 -2.91 -7.12 -8.91
CA LEU A 75 -1.46 -6.94 -9.09
C LEU A 75 -0.66 -7.76 -8.07
N PRO A 76 0.45 -8.39 -8.50
CA PRO A 76 1.25 -9.24 -7.63
C PRO A 76 2.28 -8.43 -6.80
N PRO A 77 2.95 -9.03 -5.79
CA PRO A 77 3.89 -8.34 -4.89
C PRO A 77 5.01 -7.55 -5.56
N GLU A 78 5.42 -7.94 -6.76
CA GLU A 78 6.44 -7.27 -7.58
C GLU A 78 5.98 -5.85 -7.98
N ARG A 79 4.67 -5.58 -7.92
CA ARG A 79 4.07 -4.27 -8.17
C ARG A 79 3.95 -3.41 -6.91
N PHE A 80 4.62 -3.74 -5.81
CA PHE A 80 4.61 -2.94 -4.56
C PHE A 80 4.93 -1.45 -4.75
N ARG A 81 5.72 -1.09 -5.75
CA ARG A 81 6.03 0.31 -6.08
C ARG A 81 5.26 0.87 -7.29
N ALA A 82 4.32 0.13 -7.86
CA ALA A 82 3.56 0.59 -9.02
C ALA A 82 2.58 1.72 -8.68
N ILE A 83 2.23 1.87 -7.39
CA ILE A 83 1.24 2.83 -6.92
C ILE A 83 1.82 3.65 -5.78
N ASP A 84 1.70 4.97 -5.91
CA ASP A 84 1.98 5.89 -4.81
C ASP A 84 0.77 6.15 -3.93
N VAL A 85 1.07 6.36 -2.66
CA VAL A 85 0.14 6.76 -1.62
C VAL A 85 0.80 7.94 -0.92
N ASN A 86 0.17 9.09 -1.05
CA ASN A 86 0.61 10.35 -0.48
C ASN A 86 0.03 10.52 0.92
N ASN A 87 0.65 11.38 1.73
CA ASN A 87 0.04 11.82 2.96
C ASN A 87 -1.28 12.53 2.64
N GLY A 88 -2.34 12.17 3.38
CA GLY A 88 -3.70 12.62 3.08
C GLY A 88 -4.30 12.08 1.78
N GLY A 89 -3.60 11.25 1.01
CA GLY A 89 -4.13 10.70 -0.24
C GLY A 89 -5.27 9.71 -0.01
N MET A 90 -6.40 9.90 -0.71
CA MET A 90 -7.55 9.00 -0.65
C MET A 90 -7.71 8.19 -1.93
N SER A 91 -8.01 6.90 -1.81
CA SER A 91 -8.38 6.03 -2.94
C SER A 91 -9.74 5.40 -2.68
N VAL A 92 -10.60 5.35 -3.69
CA VAL A 92 -11.97 4.85 -3.59
C VAL A 92 -12.14 3.67 -4.55
N PHE A 93 -12.67 2.57 -4.01
CA PHE A 93 -13.03 1.38 -4.75
C PHE A 93 -14.52 1.08 -4.55
N ASN A 94 -15.19 0.72 -5.64
CA ASN A 94 -16.52 0.12 -5.59
C ASN A 94 -16.38 -1.38 -5.85
N PHE A 95 -17.12 -2.19 -5.10
CA PHE A 95 -17.14 -3.64 -5.28
C PHE A 95 -18.53 -4.07 -5.73
N ASN A 96 -18.60 -4.92 -6.75
CA ASN A 96 -19.88 -5.51 -7.14
C ASN A 96 -20.25 -6.69 -6.23
N LYS A 97 -21.44 -7.27 -6.44
CA LYS A 97 -21.94 -8.41 -5.65
C LYS A 97 -21.07 -9.67 -5.70
N ARG A 98 -20.13 -9.76 -6.66
CA ARG A 98 -19.18 -10.87 -6.81
C ARG A 98 -17.83 -10.57 -6.14
N GLY A 99 -17.67 -9.40 -5.52
CA GLY A 99 -16.41 -8.97 -4.91
C GLY A 99 -15.38 -8.46 -5.92
N GLU A 100 -15.79 -8.16 -7.15
CA GLU A 100 -14.88 -7.61 -8.17
C GLU A 100 -14.69 -6.11 -7.92
N ALA A 101 -13.43 -5.69 -7.79
CA ALA A 101 -13.07 -4.32 -7.48
C ALA A 101 -13.12 -3.42 -8.73
N MET A 102 -13.64 -2.21 -8.56
CA MET A 102 -13.64 -1.14 -9.55
C MET A 102 -13.00 0.09 -8.92
N LEU A 103 -11.86 0.51 -9.46
CA LEU A 103 -11.17 1.72 -9.00
C LEU A 103 -11.94 2.96 -9.47
N GLN A 104 -12.43 3.77 -8.53
CA GLN A 104 -13.12 5.02 -8.82
C GLN A 104 -12.19 6.23 -8.72
N SER A 105 -11.29 6.24 -7.74
CA SER A 105 -10.27 7.29 -7.59
C SER A 105 -9.03 6.72 -6.92
N LEU A 106 -7.86 7.26 -7.25
CA LEU A 106 -6.57 6.79 -6.75
C LEU A 106 -5.75 7.96 -6.23
N ASN A 107 -5.30 7.85 -4.98
CA ASN A 107 -4.35 8.79 -4.35
C ASN A 107 -4.72 10.28 -4.51
N MET A 108 -6.01 10.59 -4.38
CA MET A 108 -6.56 11.93 -4.53
C MET A 108 -6.24 12.80 -3.31
N THR A 109 -5.61 13.96 -3.55
CA THR A 109 -5.25 14.96 -2.53
C THR A 109 -5.97 16.29 -2.74
N ALA A 110 -6.96 16.37 -3.63
CA ALA A 110 -7.66 17.61 -3.98
C ALA A 110 -8.32 18.32 -2.78
N HIS A 111 -8.75 17.57 -1.76
CA HIS A 111 -9.31 18.12 -0.51
C HIS A 111 -8.26 18.83 0.37
N MET A 112 -6.97 18.57 0.13
CA MET A 112 -5.85 19.25 0.80
C MET A 112 -5.50 20.58 0.13
N TYR A 113 -6.18 20.93 -0.97
CA TYR A 113 -6.00 22.19 -1.68
C TYR A 113 -6.83 23.28 -1.01
N GLY A 114 -6.15 24.21 -0.33
CA GLY A 114 -6.71 25.45 0.20
C GLY A 114 -5.80 26.62 -0.19
N ASP A 115 -6.38 27.77 -0.50
CA ASP A 115 -5.66 29.05 -0.73
C ASP A 115 -4.51 28.99 -1.75
N HIS A 116 -4.62 28.14 -2.78
CA HIS A 116 -3.58 27.94 -3.81
C HIS A 116 -2.25 27.35 -3.32
N PHE A 117 -2.21 26.78 -2.11
CA PHE A 117 -1.06 26.08 -1.57
C PHE A 117 -1.39 24.60 -1.27
N TYR A 118 -0.39 23.74 -1.40
CA TYR A 118 -0.48 22.36 -0.94
C TYR A 118 0.09 22.26 0.47
N HIS A 119 -0.71 21.76 1.41
CA HIS A 119 -0.21 21.35 2.72
C HIS A 119 0.34 19.92 2.62
N TYR A 120 1.67 19.77 2.57
CA TYR A 120 2.38 18.48 2.59
C TYR A 120 3.02 18.20 3.94
#